data_AF-A0A2A3HL56-F1
#
_entry.id   AF-A0A2A3HL56-F1
#
_cell.length_a   1.000
_cell.length_b   1.000
_cell.length_c   1.000
_cell.angle_alpha   90.00
_cell.angle_beta   90.00
_cell.angle_gamma   90.00
#
_symmetry.space_group_name_H-M   'P 1'
#
loop_
_entity.id
_entity.type
_entity.pdbx_description
1 polymer ?
#
loop_
_entity_poly.entity_id
_entity_poly.type
_entity_poly.pdbx_seq_one_letter_code
_entity_poly.pdbx_strand_id
1 'polypeptide(L)'
;MKKFCMVALLLVLFGASLYGEKIPINNGAGFDGEFYRSVAQNFSADFWDSGYDAFRIQRLFPFLGVHYVFQILGVSATDENLMSAMFGLHLFNLLLQIALFFAISKILRWQPATEMVLFAVLFLNFFTLKNCGYEPFQTDAFAVTLSLLSVYFYLKNTLFCNGIVAVLGMITWPLVTVQIILMQVLDKPLSQSETGRKFELWKIFPILYGSFAALSITALCLAGHLGVVRNLLMRETNLPLTAFSFCSILVALFFLLRKTSSISLDFWKSAKNCRWKVLGSFLVAWLAVKYFLSLHTNDEFFSSSSIFGLQILLRPLKYPLISFVGFVAFYGILPMLILFGFRDFSRDFVDRSAGFACLFGAFLVLMLDSESRHLASLLPVLLLPLGTVLDKWDLGKFQVAALVILQLLLSHFYFPINTENLLGQLQTGNFELPAAQRYFMNFGAYMSLKSYFLWSAVSVALIIVSCGILKKPFFTKDNSGLAGRKEGTPWRKISRRN
;
A
#
# COMPACT_ATOMS: atom_id res chain seq x y z
N MET A 1 6.58 11.87 -27.36
CA MET A 1 7.25 10.58 -27.67
C MET A 1 7.54 9.73 -26.42
N LYS A 2 8.33 10.18 -25.43
CA LYS A 2 8.73 9.34 -24.28
C LYS A 2 7.60 8.80 -23.40
N LYS A 3 6.57 9.61 -23.09
CA LYS A 3 5.40 9.17 -22.28
C LYS A 3 4.62 8.04 -22.96
N PHE A 4 4.42 8.19 -24.27
CA PHE A 4 3.71 7.19 -25.09
C PHE A 4 4.44 5.85 -25.09
N CYS A 5 5.78 5.84 -25.20
CA CYS A 5 6.57 4.60 -25.14
C CYS A 5 6.42 3.87 -23.80
N MET A 6 6.42 4.59 -22.67
CA MET A 6 6.22 3.96 -21.35
C MET A 6 4.82 3.39 -21.18
N VAL A 7 3.79 4.12 -21.62
CA VAL A 7 2.41 3.62 -21.60
C VAL A 7 2.25 2.41 -22.52
N ALA A 8 2.80 2.45 -23.73
CA ALA A 8 2.76 1.32 -24.66
C ALA A 8 3.48 0.09 -24.06
N LEU A 9 4.66 0.27 -23.49
CA LEU A 9 5.38 -0.80 -22.79
C LEU A 9 4.54 -1.39 -21.66
N LEU A 10 3.96 -0.55 -20.80
CA LEU A 10 3.07 -0.98 -19.72
C LEU A 10 1.89 -1.79 -20.25
N LEU A 11 1.19 -1.30 -21.27
CA LEU A 11 0.03 -1.99 -21.83
C LEU A 11 0.40 -3.34 -22.44
N VAL A 12 1.54 -3.45 -23.12
CA VAL A 12 2.03 -4.71 -23.68
C VAL A 12 2.36 -5.70 -22.56
N LEU A 13 3.13 -5.29 -21.55
CA LEU A 13 3.52 -6.15 -20.44
C LEU A 13 2.34 -6.57 -19.56
N PHE A 14 1.43 -5.63 -19.29
CA PHE A 14 0.21 -5.92 -18.55
C PHE A 14 -0.73 -6.84 -19.35
N GLY A 15 -0.88 -6.62 -20.65
CA GLY A 15 -1.64 -7.53 -21.52
C GLY A 15 -1.04 -8.94 -21.52
N ALA A 16 0.28 -9.06 -21.61
CA ALA A 16 0.96 -10.35 -21.48
C ALA A 16 0.73 -11.00 -20.11
N SER A 17 0.63 -10.23 -19.03
CA SER A 17 0.27 -10.73 -17.70
C SER A 17 -1.17 -11.22 -17.63
N LEU A 18 -2.13 -10.48 -18.20
CA LEU A 18 -3.55 -10.85 -18.21
C LEU A 18 -3.78 -12.19 -18.93
N TYR A 19 -3.15 -12.40 -20.08
CA TYR A 19 -3.29 -13.65 -20.85
C TYR A 19 -2.24 -14.72 -20.52
N GLY A 20 -1.28 -14.41 -19.66
CA GLY A 20 -0.24 -15.33 -19.23
C GLY A 20 -0.72 -16.32 -18.18
N GLU A 21 0.23 -16.88 -17.43
CA GLU A 21 -0.05 -17.82 -16.34
C GLU A 21 -1.05 -17.28 -15.30
N LYS A 22 -1.82 -18.21 -14.74
CA LYS A 22 -2.78 -17.96 -13.66
C LYS A 22 -2.44 -18.86 -12.48
N ILE A 23 -2.76 -18.41 -11.28
CA ILE A 23 -2.61 -19.25 -10.10
C ILE A 23 -3.42 -20.55 -10.28
N PRO A 24 -2.82 -21.73 -10.10
CA PRO A 24 -3.49 -22.97 -10.48
C PRO A 24 -4.59 -23.40 -9.50
N ILE A 25 -4.66 -22.80 -8.31
CA ILE A 25 -5.68 -23.11 -7.31
C ILE A 25 -7.00 -22.41 -7.65
N ASN A 26 -8.11 -23.11 -7.41
CA ASN A 26 -9.47 -22.60 -7.61
C ASN A 26 -9.70 -22.02 -9.02
N ASN A 27 -9.20 -22.71 -10.05
CA ASN A 27 -9.31 -22.32 -11.47
C ASN A 27 -8.86 -20.87 -11.75
N GLY A 28 -7.79 -20.40 -11.12
CA GLY A 28 -7.29 -19.02 -11.31
C GLY A 28 -7.88 -18.00 -10.35
N ALA A 29 -8.84 -18.37 -9.50
CA ALA A 29 -9.40 -17.46 -8.50
C ALA A 29 -8.42 -17.21 -7.34
N GLY A 30 -7.54 -18.16 -7.03
CA GLY A 30 -6.61 -18.02 -5.92
C GLY A 30 -7.25 -18.33 -4.58
N PHE A 31 -6.74 -17.70 -3.51
CA PHE A 31 -7.19 -17.98 -2.13
C PHE A 31 -8.47 -17.21 -1.81
N ASP A 32 -8.34 -15.95 -1.37
CA ASP A 32 -9.49 -15.09 -1.11
C ASP A 32 -10.32 -14.82 -2.38
N GLY A 33 -9.71 -14.94 -3.57
CA GLY A 33 -10.40 -14.71 -4.82
C GLY A 33 -11.45 -15.76 -5.17
N GLU A 34 -11.41 -16.96 -4.58
CA GLU A 34 -12.51 -17.93 -4.70
C GLU A 34 -13.83 -17.36 -4.16
N PHE A 35 -13.77 -16.73 -2.97
CA PHE A 35 -14.91 -16.03 -2.39
C PHE A 35 -15.37 -14.87 -3.28
N TYR A 36 -14.44 -14.06 -3.79
CA TYR A 36 -14.83 -12.93 -4.63
C TYR A 36 -15.42 -13.36 -5.98
N ARG A 37 -15.00 -14.51 -6.50
CA ARG A 37 -15.64 -15.13 -7.67
C ARG A 37 -17.05 -15.61 -7.35
N SER A 38 -17.28 -16.24 -6.19
CA SER A 38 -18.63 -16.67 -5.79
C SER A 38 -19.58 -15.47 -5.61
N VAL A 39 -19.08 -14.35 -5.07
CA VAL A 39 -19.82 -13.07 -5.04
C VAL A 39 -20.21 -12.63 -6.44
N ALA A 40 -19.28 -12.67 -7.41
CA ALA A 40 -19.61 -12.31 -8.79
C ALA A 40 -20.62 -13.28 -9.44
N GLN A 41 -20.62 -14.55 -9.04
CA GLN A 41 -21.56 -15.58 -9.51
C GLN A 41 -22.97 -15.36 -8.97
N ASN A 42 -23.10 -15.27 -7.65
CA ASN A 42 -24.39 -15.40 -6.98
C ASN A 42 -24.54 -14.48 -5.76
N PHE A 43 -24.17 -13.20 -5.91
CA PHE A 43 -24.28 -12.23 -4.81
C PHE A 43 -25.65 -12.24 -4.12
N SER A 44 -26.74 -12.24 -4.90
CA SER A 44 -28.09 -12.04 -4.37
C SER A 44 -28.52 -13.10 -3.35
N ALA A 45 -28.43 -14.40 -3.64
CA ALA A 45 -28.87 -15.42 -2.69
C ALA A 45 -27.97 -15.45 -1.44
N ASP A 46 -26.65 -15.53 -1.64
CA ASP A 46 -25.72 -15.75 -0.53
C ASP A 46 -25.70 -14.58 0.46
N PHE A 47 -25.76 -13.33 -0.04
CA PHE A 47 -25.74 -12.13 0.80
C PHE A 47 -27.00 -11.98 1.66
N TRP A 48 -28.18 -12.28 1.11
CA TRP A 48 -29.45 -12.12 1.82
C TRP A 48 -29.78 -13.31 2.73
N ASP A 49 -29.40 -14.52 2.33
CA ASP A 49 -29.79 -15.75 3.05
C ASP A 49 -28.76 -16.17 4.10
N SER A 50 -27.46 -16.10 3.76
CA SER A 50 -26.38 -16.66 4.60
C SER A 50 -25.41 -15.62 5.16
N GLY A 51 -25.37 -14.42 4.57
CA GLY A 51 -24.41 -13.38 4.91
C GLY A 51 -22.96 -13.73 4.55
N TYR A 52 -22.04 -12.80 4.82
CA TYR A 52 -20.60 -12.97 4.55
C TYR A 52 -19.76 -12.65 5.78
N ASP A 53 -18.50 -13.09 5.78
CA ASP A 53 -17.59 -12.83 6.89
C ASP A 53 -17.28 -11.33 7.06
N ALA A 54 -17.03 -10.93 8.31
CA ALA A 54 -16.90 -9.54 8.71
C ALA A 54 -15.77 -8.78 7.97
N PHE A 55 -14.74 -9.48 7.47
CA PHE A 55 -13.63 -8.89 6.75
C PHE A 55 -13.92 -8.73 5.27
N ARG A 56 -14.40 -9.78 4.59
CA ARG A 56 -14.60 -9.77 3.14
C ARG A 56 -15.86 -9.04 2.71
N ILE A 57 -16.88 -8.95 3.57
CA ILE A 57 -18.12 -8.19 3.30
C ILE A 57 -17.86 -6.70 3.03
N GLN A 58 -16.71 -6.17 3.46
CA GLN A 58 -16.29 -4.79 3.26
C GLN A 58 -15.48 -4.59 1.96
N ARG A 59 -15.40 -5.62 1.11
CA ARG A 59 -14.51 -5.71 -0.06
C ARG A 59 -15.21 -6.27 -1.30
N LEU A 60 -16.49 -5.94 -1.48
CA LEU A 60 -17.36 -6.57 -2.48
C LEU A 60 -17.46 -5.77 -3.80
N PHE A 61 -17.30 -4.44 -3.76
CA PHE A 61 -17.76 -3.54 -4.83
C PHE A 61 -17.37 -3.95 -6.26
N PRO A 62 -16.11 -4.32 -6.58
CA PRO A 62 -15.74 -4.68 -7.95
C PRO A 62 -16.53 -5.90 -8.46
N PHE A 63 -16.77 -6.87 -7.59
CA PHE A 63 -17.44 -8.14 -7.91
C PHE A 63 -18.95 -8.00 -7.98
N LEU A 64 -19.53 -7.11 -7.16
CA LEU A 64 -20.92 -6.69 -7.30
C LEU A 64 -21.18 -6.07 -8.67
N GLY A 65 -20.26 -5.23 -9.14
CA GLY A 65 -20.33 -4.64 -10.48
C GLY A 65 -20.39 -5.70 -11.57
N VAL A 66 -19.54 -6.73 -11.48
CA VAL A 66 -19.57 -7.86 -12.43
C VAL A 66 -20.89 -8.62 -12.36
N HIS A 67 -21.36 -8.97 -11.16
CA HIS A 67 -22.62 -9.70 -10.96
C HIS A 67 -23.80 -9.00 -11.63
N TYR A 68 -24.00 -7.70 -11.32
CA TYR A 68 -25.14 -6.96 -11.87
C TYR A 68 -25.02 -6.74 -13.38
N VAL A 69 -23.81 -6.53 -13.92
CA VAL A 69 -23.62 -6.45 -15.38
C VAL A 69 -24.00 -7.77 -16.05
N PHE A 70 -23.63 -8.91 -15.48
CA PHE A 70 -23.97 -10.23 -16.03
C PHE A 70 -25.48 -10.48 -15.99
N GLN A 71 -26.14 -10.12 -14.88
CA GLN A 71 -27.59 -10.21 -14.75
C GLN A 71 -28.33 -9.33 -15.77
N ILE A 72 -27.92 -8.08 -15.94
CA ILE A 72 -28.55 -7.13 -16.89
C ILE A 72 -28.35 -7.58 -18.34
N LEU A 73 -27.17 -8.11 -18.67
CA LEU A 73 -26.84 -8.54 -20.04
C LEU A 73 -27.25 -9.99 -20.34
N GLY A 74 -27.78 -10.73 -19.36
CA GLY A 74 -28.13 -12.14 -19.52
C GLY A 74 -26.93 -13.06 -19.79
N VAL A 75 -25.73 -12.68 -19.33
CA VAL A 75 -24.50 -13.47 -19.51
C VAL A 75 -24.41 -14.53 -18.41
N SER A 76 -24.20 -15.79 -18.79
CA SER A 76 -24.02 -16.88 -17.82
C SER A 76 -22.74 -16.67 -16.99
N ALA A 77 -22.85 -16.72 -15.66
CA ALA A 77 -21.74 -16.53 -14.72
C ALA A 77 -20.85 -17.78 -14.57
N THR A 78 -20.42 -18.37 -15.68
CA THR A 78 -19.42 -19.46 -15.71
C THR A 78 -18.04 -18.94 -15.31
N ASP A 79 -17.18 -19.80 -14.75
CA ASP A 79 -15.79 -19.47 -14.39
C ASP A 79 -15.02 -18.74 -15.52
N GLU A 80 -15.18 -19.19 -16.77
CA GLU A 80 -14.51 -18.61 -17.94
C GLU A 80 -14.97 -17.18 -18.24
N ASN A 81 -16.29 -16.95 -18.31
CA ASN A 81 -16.86 -15.63 -18.52
C ASN A 81 -16.45 -14.66 -17.41
N LEU A 82 -16.45 -15.10 -16.15
CA LEU A 82 -16.05 -14.28 -15.02
C LEU A 82 -14.56 -13.92 -15.07
N MET A 83 -13.70 -14.87 -15.44
CA MET A 83 -12.28 -14.61 -15.64
C MET A 83 -12.07 -13.53 -16.72
N SER A 84 -12.79 -13.64 -17.83
CA SER A 84 -12.75 -12.66 -18.93
C SER A 84 -13.27 -11.28 -18.51
N ALA A 85 -14.35 -11.23 -17.72
CA ALA A 85 -14.86 -10.00 -17.13
C ALA A 85 -13.83 -9.35 -16.19
N MET A 86 -13.13 -10.15 -15.38
CA MET A 86 -12.05 -9.65 -14.52
C MET A 86 -10.88 -9.10 -15.32
N PHE A 87 -10.49 -9.71 -16.44
CA PHE A 87 -9.45 -9.15 -17.32
C PHE A 87 -9.86 -7.81 -17.92
N GLY A 88 -11.09 -7.72 -18.43
CA GLY A 88 -11.65 -6.47 -18.95
C GLY A 88 -11.69 -5.38 -17.87
N LEU A 89 -12.12 -5.74 -16.66
CA LEU A 89 -12.21 -4.84 -15.53
C LEU A 89 -10.83 -4.37 -15.06
N HIS A 90 -9.82 -5.24 -15.01
CA HIS A 90 -8.43 -4.88 -14.68
C HIS A 90 -7.81 -3.97 -15.75
N LEU A 91 -8.07 -4.23 -17.04
CA LEU A 91 -7.60 -3.36 -18.12
C LEU A 91 -8.25 -1.98 -18.02
N PHE A 92 -9.57 -1.91 -17.82
CA PHE A 92 -10.27 -0.65 -17.59
C PHE A 92 -9.69 0.10 -16.38
N ASN A 93 -9.49 -0.63 -15.28
CA ASN A 93 -8.92 -0.09 -14.06
C ASN A 93 -7.52 0.50 -14.31
N LEU A 94 -6.64 -0.21 -15.02
CA LEU A 94 -5.32 0.28 -15.39
C LEU A 94 -5.38 1.55 -16.25
N LEU A 95 -6.24 1.58 -17.27
CA LEU A 95 -6.41 2.76 -18.13
C LEU A 95 -6.88 3.98 -17.34
N LEU A 96 -7.82 3.78 -16.40
CA LEU A 96 -8.27 4.84 -15.50
C LEU A 96 -7.14 5.31 -14.58
N GLN A 97 -6.33 4.41 -14.01
CA GLN A 97 -5.18 4.78 -13.19
C GLN A 97 -4.15 5.59 -13.98
N ILE A 98 -3.85 5.21 -15.23
CA ILE A 98 -2.93 5.95 -16.12
C ILE A 98 -3.46 7.36 -16.38
N ALA A 99 -4.75 7.49 -16.72
CA ALA A 99 -5.38 8.78 -16.95
C ALA A 99 -5.33 9.68 -15.71
N LEU A 100 -5.66 9.14 -14.53
CA LEU A 100 -5.60 9.84 -13.26
C LEU A 100 -4.17 10.24 -12.88
N PHE A 101 -3.20 9.36 -13.07
CA PHE A 101 -1.79 9.64 -12.80
C PHE A 101 -1.31 10.86 -13.61
N PHE A 102 -1.57 10.89 -14.91
CA PHE A 102 -1.18 12.05 -15.73
C PHE A 102 -1.99 13.31 -15.41
N ALA A 103 -3.26 13.17 -15.03
CA ALA A 103 -4.07 14.30 -14.59
C ALA A 103 -3.51 14.90 -13.28
N ILE A 104 -3.13 14.07 -12.32
CA ILE A 104 -2.46 14.46 -11.07
C ILE A 104 -1.11 15.10 -11.39
N SER A 105 -0.26 14.45 -12.18
CA SER A 105 1.05 14.99 -12.59
C SER A 105 0.92 16.39 -13.21
N LYS A 106 -0.09 16.62 -14.06
CA LYS A 106 -0.37 17.94 -14.65
C LYS A 106 -0.76 19.00 -13.62
N ILE A 107 -1.57 18.65 -12.61
CA ILE A 107 -1.94 19.56 -11.53
C ILE A 107 -0.69 19.93 -10.69
N LEU A 108 0.14 18.93 -10.41
CA LEU A 108 1.35 19.07 -9.59
C LEU A 108 2.51 19.71 -10.32
N ARG A 109 2.48 19.68 -11.66
CA ARG A 109 3.53 20.17 -12.55
C ARG A 109 4.87 19.50 -12.28
N TRP A 110 4.85 18.19 -12.03
CA TRP A 110 6.08 17.41 -11.89
C TRP A 110 6.95 17.54 -13.13
N GLN A 111 8.27 17.57 -12.91
CA GLN A 111 9.20 17.54 -14.02
C GLN A 111 9.05 16.22 -14.79
N PRO A 112 9.35 16.19 -16.11
CA PRO A 112 9.25 14.95 -16.90
C PRO A 112 10.08 13.79 -16.32
N ALA A 113 11.24 14.08 -15.73
CA ALA A 113 12.08 13.09 -15.07
C ALA A 113 11.37 12.44 -13.86
N THR A 114 10.83 13.28 -12.97
CA THR A 114 10.04 12.84 -11.81
C THR A 114 8.81 12.05 -12.23
N GLU A 115 8.04 12.56 -13.20
CA GLU A 115 6.86 11.88 -13.71
C GLU A 115 7.20 10.47 -14.23
N MET A 116 8.30 10.32 -14.99
CA MET A 116 8.72 9.01 -15.49
C MET A 116 9.12 8.04 -14.37
N VAL A 117 9.87 8.51 -13.36
CA VAL A 117 10.27 7.65 -12.23
C VAL A 117 9.06 7.24 -11.39
N LEU A 118 8.16 8.17 -11.07
CA LEU A 118 6.94 7.87 -10.32
C LEU A 118 5.99 6.96 -11.10
N PHE A 119 5.89 7.14 -12.42
CA PHE A 119 5.12 6.24 -13.29
C PHE A 119 5.68 4.81 -13.21
N ALA A 120 7.00 4.66 -13.34
CA ALA A 120 7.64 3.35 -13.25
C ALA A 120 7.43 2.70 -11.89
N VAL A 121 7.57 3.47 -10.80
CA VAL A 121 7.34 2.97 -9.45
C VAL A 121 5.89 2.52 -9.24
N LEU A 122 4.91 3.27 -9.75
CA LEU A 122 3.49 2.94 -9.59
C LEU A 122 3.07 1.73 -10.46
N PHE A 123 3.55 1.64 -11.70
CA PHE A 123 3.01 0.70 -12.69
C PHE A 123 3.97 -0.41 -13.14
N LEU A 124 5.28 -0.23 -13.04
CA LEU A 124 6.28 -1.22 -13.48
C LEU A 124 6.82 -2.01 -12.29
N ASN A 125 5.94 -2.55 -11.46
CA ASN A 125 6.28 -3.35 -10.28
C ASN A 125 5.62 -4.74 -10.36
N PHE A 126 6.02 -5.65 -9.47
CA PHE A 126 5.47 -7.01 -9.40
C PHE A 126 3.95 -7.01 -9.24
N PHE A 127 3.43 -6.12 -8.40
CA PHE A 127 1.99 -6.02 -8.18
C PHE A 127 1.20 -5.79 -9.48
N THR A 128 1.61 -4.79 -10.26
CA THR A 128 0.89 -4.40 -11.49
C THR A 128 1.20 -5.34 -12.64
N LEU A 129 2.48 -5.62 -12.90
CA LEU A 129 2.90 -6.37 -14.10
C LEU A 129 2.82 -7.89 -13.95
N LYS A 130 2.54 -8.40 -12.76
CA LYS A 130 2.46 -9.85 -12.52
C LYS A 130 1.27 -10.24 -11.67
N ASN A 131 1.14 -9.68 -10.47
CA ASN A 131 0.13 -10.13 -9.51
C ASN A 131 -1.31 -9.90 -10.00
N CYS A 132 -1.62 -8.71 -10.55
CA CYS A 132 -2.96 -8.38 -11.03
C CYS A 132 -3.47 -9.35 -12.13
N GLY A 133 -2.59 -9.81 -13.02
CA GLY A 133 -2.95 -10.78 -14.04
C GLY A 133 -2.89 -12.23 -13.56
N TYR A 134 -2.04 -12.54 -12.57
CA TYR A 134 -1.84 -13.90 -12.06
C TYR A 134 -2.92 -14.35 -11.07
N GLU A 135 -3.36 -13.47 -10.18
CA GLU A 135 -4.46 -13.67 -9.23
C GLU A 135 -5.49 -12.52 -9.37
N PRO A 136 -6.36 -12.57 -10.40
CA PRO A 136 -7.19 -11.43 -10.80
C PRO A 136 -8.36 -11.14 -9.87
N PHE A 137 -8.81 -12.09 -9.05
CA PHE A 137 -9.93 -11.90 -8.12
C PHE A 137 -9.45 -11.25 -6.81
N GLN A 138 -8.94 -10.01 -6.91
CA GLN A 138 -8.43 -9.24 -5.77
C GLN A 138 -8.92 -7.79 -5.80
N THR A 139 -9.07 -7.17 -4.62
CA THR A 139 -9.53 -5.78 -4.47
C THR A 139 -8.43 -4.73 -4.55
N ASP A 140 -7.17 -5.14 -4.45
CA ASP A 140 -6.01 -4.27 -4.26
C ASP A 140 -5.87 -3.25 -5.39
N ALA A 141 -6.05 -3.68 -6.64
CA ALA A 141 -5.92 -2.80 -7.81
C ALA A 141 -7.03 -1.73 -7.82
N PHE A 142 -8.23 -2.06 -7.34
CA PHE A 142 -9.34 -1.12 -7.20
C PHE A 142 -9.11 -0.15 -6.05
N ALA A 143 -8.48 -0.60 -4.96
CA ALA A 143 -8.08 0.27 -3.86
C ALA A 143 -7.07 1.34 -4.31
N VAL A 144 -6.10 0.98 -5.17
CA VAL A 144 -5.17 1.94 -5.80
C VAL A 144 -5.93 2.96 -6.64
N THR A 145 -6.90 2.54 -7.44
CA THR A 145 -7.71 3.44 -8.28
C THR A 145 -8.56 4.40 -7.46
N LEU A 146 -9.27 3.90 -6.45
CA LEU A 146 -10.04 4.75 -5.54
C LEU A 146 -9.14 5.74 -4.80
N SER A 147 -7.93 5.33 -4.42
CA SER A 147 -6.95 6.24 -3.83
C SER A 147 -6.44 7.29 -4.82
N LEU A 148 -6.17 6.95 -6.08
CA LEU A 148 -5.85 7.93 -7.14
C LEU A 148 -7.00 8.91 -7.38
N LEU A 149 -8.25 8.44 -7.44
CA LEU A 149 -9.43 9.28 -7.52
C LEU A 149 -9.51 10.22 -6.31
N SER A 150 -9.25 9.70 -5.12
CA SER A 150 -9.27 10.49 -3.88
C SER A 150 -8.26 11.63 -3.90
N VAL A 151 -7.04 11.33 -4.36
CA VAL A 151 -5.98 12.32 -4.54
C VAL A 151 -6.41 13.33 -5.60
N TYR A 152 -6.85 12.88 -6.77
CA TYR A 152 -7.28 13.75 -7.86
C TYR A 152 -8.38 14.74 -7.41
N PHE A 153 -9.45 14.27 -6.78
CA PHE A 153 -10.54 15.11 -6.30
C PHE A 153 -10.14 15.97 -5.09
N TYR A 154 -9.19 15.52 -4.26
CA TYR A 154 -8.59 16.34 -3.21
C TYR A 154 -7.85 17.53 -3.83
N LEU A 155 -7.02 17.28 -4.86
CA LEU A 155 -6.30 18.32 -5.59
C LEU A 155 -7.22 19.29 -6.34
N LYS A 156 -8.40 18.81 -6.77
CA LYS A 156 -9.45 19.61 -7.40
C LYS A 156 -10.38 20.30 -6.40
N ASN A 157 -10.22 20.05 -5.10
CA ASN A 157 -11.07 20.57 -4.03
C ASN A 157 -12.57 20.24 -4.20
N THR A 158 -12.89 19.05 -4.73
CA THR A 158 -14.28 18.60 -4.96
C THR A 158 -14.71 17.64 -3.86
N LEU A 159 -15.19 18.18 -2.73
CA LEU A 159 -15.58 17.40 -1.54
C LEU A 159 -16.64 16.34 -1.86
N PHE A 160 -17.66 16.68 -2.65
CA PHE A 160 -18.77 15.77 -2.98
C PHE A 160 -18.28 14.51 -3.71
N CYS A 161 -17.45 14.68 -4.75
CA CYS A 161 -16.86 13.55 -5.48
C CYS A 161 -15.99 12.69 -4.56
N ASN A 162 -15.21 13.31 -3.66
CA ASN A 162 -14.47 12.57 -2.64
C ASN A 162 -15.38 11.85 -1.64
N GLY A 163 -16.55 12.41 -1.34
CA GLY A 163 -17.61 11.77 -0.58
C GLY A 163 -18.03 10.44 -1.20
N ILE A 164 -18.32 10.45 -2.50
CA ILE A 164 -18.68 9.24 -3.26
C ILE A 164 -17.53 8.22 -3.22
N VAL A 165 -16.30 8.64 -3.49
CA VAL A 165 -15.13 7.74 -3.44
C VAL A 165 -14.93 7.16 -2.04
N ALA A 166 -15.22 7.92 -0.98
CA ALA A 166 -15.12 7.43 0.38
C ALA A 166 -16.13 6.33 0.68
N VAL A 167 -17.38 6.47 0.20
CA VAL A 167 -18.42 5.42 0.33
C VAL A 167 -18.01 4.18 -0.44
N LEU A 168 -17.55 4.32 -1.69
CA LEU A 168 -17.01 3.19 -2.46
C LEU A 168 -15.81 2.55 -1.77
N GLY A 169 -14.96 3.34 -1.13
CA GLY A 169 -13.85 2.88 -0.30
C GLY A 169 -14.32 1.99 0.86
N MET A 170 -15.46 2.27 1.49
CA MET A 170 -15.95 1.49 2.64
C MET A 170 -16.30 0.04 2.26
N ILE A 171 -16.68 -0.17 1.00
CA ILE A 171 -17.11 -1.47 0.45
C ILE A 171 -16.11 -2.06 -0.56
N THR A 172 -14.94 -1.45 -0.71
CA THR A 172 -13.83 -1.96 -1.54
C THR A 172 -12.57 -2.16 -0.71
N TRP A 173 -12.17 -1.13 0.04
CA TRP A 173 -10.97 -1.10 0.86
C TRP A 173 -11.07 0.03 1.91
N PRO A 174 -11.49 -0.27 3.15
CA PRO A 174 -11.85 0.75 4.15
C PRO A 174 -10.75 1.79 4.46
N LEU A 175 -9.48 1.44 4.27
CA LEU A 175 -8.36 2.38 4.48
C LEU A 175 -8.42 3.58 3.51
N VAL A 176 -8.99 3.43 2.31
CA VAL A 176 -9.20 4.55 1.38
C VAL A 176 -10.17 5.57 1.97
N THR A 177 -11.22 5.11 2.65
CA THR A 177 -12.18 5.99 3.34
C THR A 177 -11.50 6.77 4.46
N VAL A 178 -10.71 6.08 5.29
CA VAL A 178 -9.93 6.71 6.38
C VAL A 178 -9.00 7.77 5.80
N GLN A 179 -8.32 7.46 4.70
CA GLN A 179 -7.48 8.40 3.98
C GLN A 179 -8.23 9.66 3.53
N ILE A 180 -9.40 9.51 2.91
CA ILE A 180 -10.21 10.65 2.47
C ILE A 180 -10.65 11.50 3.66
N ILE A 181 -11.15 10.87 4.73
CA ILE A 181 -11.57 11.56 5.95
C ILE A 181 -10.42 12.39 6.49
N LEU A 182 -9.23 11.81 6.66
CA LEU A 182 -8.07 12.54 7.17
C LEU A 182 -7.70 13.73 6.27
N MET A 183 -7.62 13.53 4.95
CA MET A 183 -7.26 14.61 4.02
C MET A 183 -8.30 15.73 3.97
N GLN A 184 -9.60 15.42 4.11
CA GLN A 184 -10.69 16.40 3.98
C GLN A 184 -11.07 17.09 5.29
N VAL A 185 -11.00 16.38 6.41
CA VAL A 185 -11.41 16.89 7.73
C VAL A 185 -10.32 17.73 8.37
N LEU A 186 -9.06 17.31 8.19
CA LEU A 186 -7.87 17.92 8.78
C LEU A 186 -7.00 18.55 7.70
N ASP A 187 -7.62 19.33 6.80
CA ASP A 187 -6.99 19.89 5.60
C ASP A 187 -6.03 21.06 5.85
N LYS A 188 -6.02 21.63 7.06
CA LYS A 188 -5.13 22.73 7.45
C LYS A 188 -3.76 22.23 7.95
N PRO A 189 -2.66 22.94 7.65
CA PRO A 189 -1.33 22.68 8.21
C PRO A 189 -1.35 22.59 9.74
N LEU A 190 -0.50 21.73 10.29
CA LEU A 190 -0.23 21.74 11.73
C LEU A 190 0.25 23.13 12.15
N SER A 191 -0.30 23.63 13.24
CA SER A 191 0.12 24.92 13.76
C SER A 191 1.55 24.83 14.29
N GLN A 192 2.45 25.64 13.76
CA GLN A 192 3.75 25.92 14.38
C GLN A 192 3.54 26.85 15.59
N SER A 193 2.73 26.43 16.56
CA SER A 193 2.56 27.18 17.80
C SER A 193 3.82 27.03 18.65
N GLU A 194 4.31 28.14 19.20
CA GLU A 194 5.36 28.12 20.22
C GLU A 194 4.90 27.39 21.49
N THR A 195 3.59 27.38 21.76
CA THR A 195 2.96 26.69 22.90
C THR A 195 2.68 25.20 22.64
N GLY A 196 2.87 24.70 21.41
CA GLY A 196 2.59 23.32 21.05
C GLY A 196 3.61 22.35 21.64
N ARG A 197 3.14 21.16 22.07
CA ARG A 197 4.06 20.10 22.50
C ARG A 197 4.80 19.57 21.29
N LYS A 198 6.14 19.54 21.36
CA LYS A 198 6.99 18.96 20.33
C LYS A 198 7.09 17.46 20.54
N PHE A 199 6.63 16.70 19.56
CA PHE A 199 6.74 15.25 19.51
C PHE A 199 7.95 14.88 18.65
N GLU A 200 8.92 14.23 19.26
CA GLU A 200 10.08 13.67 18.57
C GLU A 200 9.80 12.21 18.23
N LEU A 201 9.35 11.97 16.99
CA LEU A 201 8.91 10.64 16.54
C LEU A 201 9.95 9.54 16.78
N TRP A 202 11.24 9.87 16.66
CA TRP A 202 12.34 8.92 16.88
C TRP A 202 12.47 8.43 18.32
N LYS A 203 11.97 9.18 19.32
CA LYS A 203 11.90 8.72 20.71
C LYS A 203 10.66 7.86 20.93
N ILE A 204 9.52 8.33 20.41
CA ILE A 204 8.21 7.79 20.78
C ILE A 204 7.90 6.52 19.99
N PHE A 205 8.06 6.55 18.67
CA PHE A 205 7.57 5.47 17.82
C PHE A 205 8.32 4.13 18.00
N PRO A 206 9.67 4.08 18.11
CA PRO A 206 10.35 2.83 18.41
C PRO A 206 9.96 2.25 19.78
N ILE A 207 9.80 3.12 20.79
CA ILE A 207 9.37 2.69 22.14
C ILE A 207 7.96 2.12 22.07
N LEU A 208 7.00 2.84 21.46
CA LEU A 208 5.62 2.37 21.32
C LEU A 208 5.57 1.03 20.59
N TYR A 209 6.18 0.93 19.41
CA TYR A 209 6.22 -0.33 18.66
C TYR A 209 6.84 -1.46 19.49
N GLY A 210 8.00 -1.21 20.10
CA GLY A 210 8.72 -2.18 20.91
C GLY A 210 7.89 -2.67 22.10
N SER A 211 7.26 -1.74 22.84
CA SER A 211 6.39 -2.05 23.97
C SER A 211 5.15 -2.82 23.54
N PHE A 212 4.45 -2.40 22.48
CA PHE A 212 3.26 -3.12 22.01
C PHE A 212 3.59 -4.53 21.54
N ALA A 213 4.67 -4.70 20.77
CA ALA A 213 5.08 -6.02 20.28
C ALA A 213 5.49 -6.94 21.45
N ALA A 214 6.32 -6.45 22.39
CA ALA A 214 6.72 -7.22 23.56
C ALA A 214 5.51 -7.59 24.44
N LEU A 215 4.64 -6.62 24.76
CA LEU A 215 3.44 -6.87 25.56
C LEU A 215 2.48 -7.86 24.88
N SER A 216 2.31 -7.79 23.56
CA SER A 216 1.44 -8.70 22.83
C SER A 216 1.97 -10.13 22.86
N ILE A 217 3.27 -10.33 22.68
CA ILE A 217 3.91 -11.66 22.79
C ILE A 217 3.78 -12.17 24.22
N THR A 218 4.13 -11.36 25.22
CA THR A 218 4.03 -11.74 26.64
C THR A 218 2.60 -12.11 27.03
N ALA A 219 1.62 -11.30 26.66
CA ALA A 219 0.21 -11.56 26.96
C ALA A 219 -0.29 -12.86 26.31
N LEU A 220 0.04 -13.09 25.03
CA LEU A 220 -0.34 -14.33 24.33
C LEU A 220 0.34 -15.56 24.94
N CYS A 221 1.61 -15.45 25.33
CA CYS A 221 2.33 -16.54 26.01
C CYS A 221 1.74 -16.83 27.39
N LEU A 222 1.46 -15.81 28.21
CA LEU A 222 0.86 -15.97 29.54
C LEU A 222 -0.56 -16.53 29.48
N ALA A 223 -1.31 -16.22 28.42
CA ALA A 223 -2.63 -16.79 28.16
C ALA A 223 -2.61 -18.20 27.56
N GLY A 224 -1.42 -18.82 27.37
CA GLY A 224 -1.30 -20.16 26.80
C GLY A 224 -1.53 -20.24 25.28
N HIS A 225 -1.56 -19.10 24.57
CA HIS A 225 -1.80 -19.03 23.13
C HIS A 225 -0.52 -19.06 22.29
N LEU A 226 0.46 -19.91 22.65
CA LEU A 226 1.73 -20.00 21.93
C LEU A 226 1.55 -20.38 20.45
N GLY A 227 0.55 -21.20 20.13
CA GLY A 227 0.20 -21.54 18.75
C GLY A 227 -0.19 -20.33 17.91
N VAL A 228 -0.87 -19.34 18.50
CA VAL A 228 -1.21 -18.08 17.81
C VAL A 228 0.05 -17.28 17.50
N VAL A 229 0.99 -17.17 18.44
CA VAL A 229 2.27 -16.50 18.21
C VAL A 229 3.04 -17.20 17.09
N ARG A 230 3.10 -18.54 17.09
CA ARG A 230 3.74 -19.33 16.04
C ARG A 230 3.10 -19.06 14.66
N ASN A 231 1.78 -19.07 14.60
CA ASN A 231 1.03 -18.83 13.36
C ASN A 231 1.23 -17.39 12.85
N LEU A 232 1.26 -16.40 13.75
CA LEU A 232 1.53 -15.00 13.40
C LEU A 232 2.97 -14.78 12.95
N LEU A 233 3.95 -15.49 13.51
CA LEU A 233 5.34 -15.45 13.04
C LEU A 233 5.55 -16.24 11.75
N MET A 234 4.60 -17.10 11.37
CA MET A 234 4.67 -18.00 10.21
C MET A 234 5.97 -18.82 10.18
N ARG A 235 6.38 -19.33 11.35
CA ARG A 235 7.52 -20.21 11.55
C ARG A 235 7.47 -20.86 12.93
N GLU A 236 8.24 -21.93 13.13
CA GLU A 236 8.55 -22.43 14.47
C GLU A 236 9.28 -21.37 15.31
N THR A 237 9.01 -21.36 16.61
CA THR A 237 9.52 -20.32 17.52
C THR A 237 11.03 -20.41 17.69
N ASN A 238 11.76 -19.46 17.12
CA ASN A 238 13.21 -19.27 17.31
C ASN A 238 13.46 -17.94 18.05
N LEU A 239 13.61 -18.01 19.37
CA LEU A 239 13.73 -16.82 20.22
C LEU A 239 14.94 -15.93 19.85
N PRO A 240 16.16 -16.46 19.62
CA PRO A 240 17.29 -15.63 19.18
C PRO A 240 17.00 -14.84 17.91
N LEU A 241 16.40 -15.47 16.90
CA LEU A 241 16.09 -14.80 15.63
C LEU A 241 14.94 -13.80 15.76
N THR A 242 13.93 -14.08 16.59
CA THR A 242 12.86 -13.12 16.92
C THR A 242 13.43 -11.89 17.63
N ALA A 243 14.31 -12.10 18.63
CA ALA A 243 14.96 -11.02 19.36
C ALA A 243 15.87 -10.18 18.45
N PHE A 244 16.64 -10.83 17.56
CA PHE A 244 17.46 -10.13 16.58
C PHE A 244 16.62 -9.30 15.60
N SER A 245 15.49 -9.84 15.13
CA SER A 245 14.56 -9.13 14.25
C SER A 245 13.94 -7.93 14.94
N PHE A 246 13.51 -8.10 16.19
CA PHE A 246 12.98 -7.04 17.04
C PHE A 246 13.99 -5.90 17.22
N CYS A 247 15.23 -6.21 17.64
CA CYS A 247 16.29 -5.22 17.80
C CYS A 247 16.61 -4.51 16.48
N SER A 248 16.65 -5.24 15.37
CA SER A 248 16.92 -4.67 14.04
C SER A 248 15.86 -3.65 13.64
N ILE A 249 14.59 -3.93 13.87
CA ILE A 249 13.48 -2.99 13.60
C ILE A 249 13.60 -1.74 14.47
N LEU A 250 13.86 -1.89 15.77
CA LEU A 250 14.02 -0.74 16.67
C LEU A 250 15.18 0.16 16.27
N VAL A 251 16.32 -0.43 15.92
CA VAL A 251 17.50 0.29 15.43
C VAL A 251 17.18 1.00 14.12
N ALA A 252 16.54 0.33 13.17
CA ALA A 252 16.16 0.93 11.89
C ALA A 252 15.18 2.09 12.07
N LEU A 253 14.14 1.92 12.89
CA LEU A 253 13.18 2.97 13.21
C LEU A 253 13.84 4.17 13.88
N PHE A 254 14.75 3.94 14.83
CA PHE A 254 15.51 5.00 15.49
C PHE A 254 16.30 5.84 14.47
N PHE A 255 17.11 5.19 13.62
CA PHE A 255 17.93 5.89 12.64
C PHE A 255 17.12 6.58 11.54
N LEU A 256 16.04 5.94 11.08
CA LEU A 256 15.16 6.48 10.06
C LEU A 256 14.42 7.73 10.60
N LEU A 257 13.77 7.60 11.76
CA LEU A 257 12.97 8.66 12.34
C LEU A 257 13.80 9.80 12.93
N ARG A 258 15.08 9.58 13.28
CA ARG A 258 15.96 10.68 13.71
C ARG A 258 16.11 11.75 12.63
N LYS A 259 15.88 11.40 11.37
CA LYS A 259 15.87 12.33 10.22
C LYS A 259 14.55 13.08 10.05
N THR A 260 13.50 12.74 10.80
CA THR A 260 12.21 13.45 10.75
C THR A 260 12.26 14.73 11.58
N SER A 261 11.58 15.77 11.10
CA SER A 261 11.36 16.98 11.91
C SER A 261 10.45 16.66 13.09
N SER A 262 10.68 17.33 14.22
CA SER A 262 9.74 17.28 15.34
C SER A 262 8.38 17.82 14.90
N ILE A 263 7.33 17.13 15.33
CA ILE A 263 5.96 17.51 15.04
C ILE A 263 5.47 18.35 16.21
N SER A 264 5.19 19.64 15.98
CA SER A 264 4.49 20.46 16.97
C SER A 264 2.99 20.19 16.83
N LEU A 265 2.40 19.62 17.87
CA LEU A 265 0.97 19.32 17.88
C LEU A 265 0.28 20.12 18.98
N ASP A 266 -0.59 21.04 18.53
CA ASP A 266 -1.54 21.76 19.37
C ASP A 266 -2.91 21.14 19.14
N PHE A 267 -3.32 20.26 20.06
CA PHE A 267 -4.58 19.51 19.96
C PHE A 267 -5.78 20.46 19.88
N TRP A 268 -5.81 21.52 20.69
CA TRP A 268 -6.93 22.45 20.74
C TRP A 268 -7.05 23.25 19.44
N LYS A 269 -5.93 23.74 18.91
CA LYS A 269 -5.94 24.45 17.64
C LYS A 269 -6.26 23.53 16.47
N SER A 270 -5.79 22.29 16.49
CA SER A 270 -6.12 21.28 15.48
C SER A 270 -7.61 20.93 15.52
N ALA A 271 -8.18 20.76 16.72
CA ALA A 271 -9.61 20.52 16.92
C ALA A 271 -10.47 21.72 16.45
N LYS A 272 -10.06 22.96 16.71
CA LYS A 272 -10.75 24.16 16.19
C LYS A 272 -10.66 24.26 14.65
N ASN A 273 -9.57 23.76 14.07
CA ASN A 273 -9.35 23.75 12.63
C ASN A 273 -10.04 22.57 11.91
N CYS A 274 -10.52 21.58 12.66
CA CYS A 274 -11.23 20.42 12.15
C CYS A 274 -12.55 20.83 11.50
N ARG A 275 -12.84 20.27 10.32
CA ARG A 275 -14.10 20.48 9.61
C ARG A 275 -15.17 19.54 10.16
N TRP A 276 -15.65 19.81 11.39
CA TRP A 276 -16.58 18.94 12.12
C TRP A 276 -17.85 18.56 11.36
N LYS A 277 -18.41 19.47 10.53
CA LYS A 277 -19.58 19.16 9.69
C LYS A 277 -19.27 18.06 8.66
N VAL A 278 -18.09 18.15 8.04
CA VAL A 278 -17.61 17.15 7.06
C VAL A 278 -17.30 15.83 7.76
N LEU A 279 -16.68 15.88 8.94
CA LEU A 279 -16.44 14.68 9.75
C LEU A 279 -17.76 14.01 10.13
N GLY A 280 -18.75 14.78 10.60
CA GLY A 280 -20.08 14.30 10.93
C GLY A 280 -20.76 13.61 9.75
N SER A 281 -20.73 14.20 8.55
CA SER A 281 -21.31 13.57 7.36
C SER A 281 -20.61 12.26 6.99
N PHE A 282 -19.28 12.20 7.07
CA PHE A 282 -18.54 10.97 6.81
C PHE A 282 -18.80 9.91 7.88
N LEU A 283 -18.90 10.30 9.15
CA LEU A 283 -19.18 9.39 10.25
C LEU A 283 -20.58 8.78 10.12
N VAL A 284 -21.59 9.60 9.77
CA VAL A 284 -22.96 9.11 9.54
C VAL A 284 -22.99 8.12 8.38
N ALA A 285 -22.36 8.45 7.24
CA ALA A 285 -22.27 7.54 6.11
C ALA A 285 -21.53 6.25 6.46
N TRP A 286 -20.42 6.35 7.20
CA TRP A 286 -19.68 5.18 7.69
C TRP A 286 -20.56 4.31 8.57
N LEU A 287 -21.15 4.87 9.62
CA LEU A 287 -21.98 4.12 10.56
C LEU A 287 -23.18 3.48 9.86
N ALA A 288 -23.82 4.16 8.91
CA ALA A 288 -24.90 3.60 8.11
C ALA A 288 -24.44 2.39 7.29
N VAL A 289 -23.30 2.50 6.59
CA VAL A 289 -22.72 1.38 5.83
C VAL A 289 -22.32 0.24 6.77
N LYS A 290 -21.65 0.52 7.89
CA LYS A 290 -21.26 -0.51 8.85
C LYS A 290 -22.43 -1.21 9.48
N TYR A 291 -23.47 -0.46 9.84
CA TYR A 291 -24.71 -1.03 10.36
C TYR A 291 -25.36 -1.93 9.31
N PHE A 292 -25.51 -1.45 8.08
CA PHE A 292 -26.04 -2.24 6.98
C PHE A 292 -25.25 -3.54 6.74
N LEU A 293 -23.91 -3.45 6.69
CA LEU A 293 -23.07 -4.64 6.54
C LEU A 293 -23.17 -5.58 7.74
N SER A 294 -23.27 -5.04 8.98
CA SER A 294 -23.39 -5.87 10.19
C SER A 294 -24.66 -6.70 10.24
N LEU A 295 -25.74 -6.24 9.60
CA LEU A 295 -26.99 -7.03 9.47
C LEU A 295 -26.82 -8.26 8.56
N HIS A 296 -25.78 -8.28 7.72
CA HIS A 296 -25.48 -9.33 6.76
C HIS A 296 -24.13 -9.99 7.04
N THR A 297 -23.55 -9.74 8.21
CA THR A 297 -22.31 -10.40 8.64
C THR A 297 -22.66 -11.75 9.23
N ASN A 298 -21.93 -12.78 8.80
CA ASN A 298 -21.97 -14.11 9.41
C ASN A 298 -20.70 -14.32 10.25
N ASP A 299 -20.89 -14.42 11.58
CA ASP A 299 -19.80 -14.54 12.55
C ASP A 299 -19.16 -15.94 12.60
N GLU A 300 -19.72 -16.94 11.89
CA GLU A 300 -19.14 -18.29 11.82
C GLU A 300 -17.82 -18.29 11.03
N PHE A 301 -17.58 -17.29 10.17
CA PHE A 301 -16.39 -17.20 9.35
C PHE A 301 -15.26 -16.41 10.02
N PHE A 302 -14.15 -17.10 10.25
CA PHE A 302 -13.04 -16.69 11.11
C PHE A 302 -12.15 -15.60 10.47
N SER A 303 -12.49 -14.32 10.64
CA SER A 303 -11.49 -13.24 10.51
C SER A 303 -11.80 -12.04 11.41
N SER A 304 -10.98 -11.85 12.44
CA SER A 304 -11.13 -10.74 13.38
C SER A 304 -10.18 -9.59 13.04
N SER A 305 -10.67 -8.35 13.18
CA SER A 305 -9.84 -7.15 12.98
C SER A 305 -8.67 -7.07 13.97
N SER A 306 -8.78 -7.71 15.13
CA SER A 306 -7.71 -7.81 16.13
C SER A 306 -6.55 -8.68 15.64
N ILE A 307 -6.83 -9.80 14.96
CA ILE A 307 -5.79 -10.64 14.35
C ILE A 307 -5.03 -9.85 13.28
N PHE A 308 -5.71 -9.06 12.46
CA PHE A 308 -5.04 -8.21 11.47
C PHE A 308 -4.08 -7.19 12.12
N GLY A 309 -4.48 -6.55 13.22
CA GLY A 309 -3.60 -5.67 13.99
C GLY A 309 -2.36 -6.40 14.54
N LEU A 310 -2.55 -7.62 15.06
CA LEU A 310 -1.46 -8.47 15.54
C LEU A 310 -0.53 -8.94 14.40
N GLN A 311 -1.06 -9.15 13.19
CA GLN A 311 -0.27 -9.49 12.01
C GLN A 311 0.71 -8.36 11.67
N ILE A 312 0.24 -7.12 11.57
CA ILE A 312 1.10 -5.95 11.31
C ILE A 312 2.19 -5.82 12.39
N LEU A 313 1.85 -6.11 13.65
CA LEU A 313 2.76 -5.96 14.77
C LEU A 313 3.82 -7.07 14.84
N LEU A 314 3.42 -8.34 14.68
CA LEU A 314 4.24 -9.51 15.00
C LEU A 314 4.87 -10.19 13.78
N ARG A 315 4.22 -10.22 12.60
CA ARG A 315 4.84 -10.79 11.38
C ARG A 315 6.20 -10.18 11.01
N PRO A 316 6.48 -8.90 11.26
CA PRO A 316 7.79 -8.31 10.99
C PRO A 316 8.92 -8.94 11.80
N LEU A 317 8.59 -9.63 12.90
CA LEU A 317 9.55 -10.31 13.75
C LEU A 317 9.96 -11.69 13.21
N LYS A 318 9.37 -12.13 12.09
CA LYS A 318 9.79 -13.37 11.41
C LYS A 318 11.26 -13.28 10.99
N TYR A 319 11.65 -12.24 10.25
CA TYR A 319 13.06 -12.04 9.90
C TYR A 319 13.47 -10.56 10.04
N PRO A 320 14.77 -10.27 10.25
CA PRO A 320 15.24 -8.91 10.41
C PRO A 320 14.87 -8.02 9.22
N LEU A 321 14.15 -6.93 9.48
CA LEU A 321 13.75 -5.97 8.43
C LEU A 321 12.98 -6.60 7.26
N ILE A 322 12.30 -7.73 7.48
CA ILE A 322 11.55 -8.46 6.43
C ILE A 322 10.55 -7.58 5.70
N SER A 323 9.97 -6.59 6.38
CA SER A 323 9.04 -5.63 5.78
C SER A 323 9.71 -4.84 4.67
N PHE A 324 10.89 -4.27 4.93
CA PHE A 324 11.67 -3.56 3.92
C PHE A 324 12.03 -4.46 2.73
N VAL A 325 12.46 -5.69 3.02
CA VAL A 325 12.78 -6.70 2.00
C VAL A 325 11.55 -7.05 1.16
N GLY A 326 10.38 -7.21 1.79
CA GLY A 326 9.10 -7.42 1.13
C GLY A 326 8.72 -6.23 0.24
N PHE A 327 8.89 -5.00 0.72
CA PHE A 327 8.62 -3.80 -0.08
C PHE A 327 9.50 -3.72 -1.33
N VAL A 328 10.76 -4.18 -1.26
CA VAL A 328 11.65 -4.28 -2.41
C VAL A 328 11.15 -5.33 -3.40
N ALA A 329 10.80 -6.53 -2.92
CA ALA A 329 10.30 -7.61 -3.76
C ALA A 329 8.99 -7.24 -4.47
N PHE A 330 8.12 -6.49 -3.78
CA PHE A 330 6.77 -6.19 -4.25
C PHE A 330 6.67 -4.91 -5.08
N TYR A 331 7.34 -3.82 -4.65
CA TYR A 331 7.28 -2.50 -5.32
C TYR A 331 8.59 -2.08 -6.00
N GLY A 332 9.68 -2.84 -5.88
CA GLY A 332 10.96 -2.54 -6.52
C GLY A 332 11.71 -1.40 -5.83
N ILE A 333 11.99 -0.31 -6.55
CA ILE A 333 12.86 0.77 -6.09
C ILE A 333 12.18 1.77 -5.13
N LEU A 334 10.85 1.73 -4.99
CA LEU A 334 10.06 2.63 -4.13
C LEU A 334 10.68 2.81 -2.72
N PRO A 335 10.94 1.75 -1.93
CA PRO A 335 11.51 1.90 -0.60
C PRO A 335 12.88 2.59 -0.62
N MET A 336 13.71 2.44 -1.66
CA MET A 336 14.99 3.15 -1.77
C MET A 336 14.80 4.64 -1.97
N LEU A 337 13.89 5.03 -2.85
CA LEU A 337 13.63 6.44 -3.13
C LEU A 337 13.10 7.16 -1.89
N ILE A 338 12.20 6.51 -1.15
CA ILE A 338 11.72 7.00 0.15
C ILE A 338 12.87 7.05 1.16
N LEU A 339 13.69 6.00 1.28
CA LEU A 339 14.79 5.94 2.24
C LEU A 339 15.83 7.07 2.02
N PHE A 340 16.25 7.29 0.78
CA PHE A 340 17.20 8.36 0.44
C PHE A 340 16.59 9.76 0.49
N GLY A 341 15.28 9.86 0.33
CA GLY A 341 14.51 11.08 0.43
C GLY A 341 13.91 11.34 1.82
N PHE A 342 14.14 10.46 2.80
CA PHE A 342 13.21 10.32 3.94
C PHE A 342 12.98 11.60 4.74
N ARG A 343 14.03 12.41 4.92
CA ARG A 343 13.93 13.71 5.61
C ARG A 343 12.98 14.66 4.88
N ASP A 344 13.22 14.89 3.59
CA ASP A 344 12.40 15.81 2.80
C ASP A 344 11.01 15.23 2.53
N PHE A 345 10.93 13.90 2.37
CA PHE A 345 9.69 13.15 2.20
C PHE A 345 8.78 13.30 3.42
N SER A 346 9.30 12.99 4.62
CA SER A 346 8.54 13.09 5.87
C SER A 346 8.14 14.53 6.19
N ARG A 347 9.04 15.48 5.95
CA ARG A 347 8.75 16.90 6.10
C ARG A 347 7.65 17.37 5.16
N ASP A 348 7.74 17.05 3.87
CA ASP A 348 6.71 17.45 2.90
C ASP A 348 5.37 16.77 3.21
N PHE A 349 5.38 15.55 3.76
CA PHE A 349 4.18 14.88 4.24
C PHE A 349 3.54 15.65 5.41
N VAL A 350 4.29 15.90 6.47
CA VAL A 350 3.79 16.52 7.72
C VAL A 350 3.40 17.99 7.53
N ASP A 351 4.16 18.74 6.73
CA ASP A 351 3.95 20.19 6.55
C ASP A 351 2.71 20.52 5.67
N ARG A 352 2.13 19.54 4.98
CA ARG A 352 0.94 19.72 4.11
C ARG A 352 -0.32 20.04 4.92
N SER A 353 -0.67 19.18 5.86
CA SER A 353 -1.86 19.30 6.69
C SER A 353 -1.78 18.36 7.89
N ALA A 354 -2.59 18.62 8.92
CA ALA A 354 -2.72 17.70 10.06
C ALA A 354 -3.22 16.31 9.61
N GLY A 355 -4.09 16.25 8.60
CA GLY A 355 -4.57 15.01 8.01
C GLY A 355 -3.46 14.21 7.35
N PHE A 356 -2.58 14.89 6.59
CA PHE A 356 -1.39 14.25 6.06
C PHE A 356 -0.43 13.83 7.18
N ALA A 357 -0.24 14.61 8.25
CA ALA A 357 0.58 14.16 9.38
C ALA A 357 0.03 12.87 10.03
N CYS A 358 -1.29 12.74 10.17
CA CYS A 358 -1.92 11.49 10.61
C CYS A 358 -1.70 10.33 9.63
N LEU A 359 -1.82 10.59 8.32
CA LEU A 359 -1.54 9.60 7.29
C LEU A 359 -0.07 9.18 7.25
N PHE A 360 0.86 10.07 7.57
CA PHE A 360 2.26 9.71 7.75
C PHE A 360 2.42 8.74 8.93
N GLY A 361 1.71 8.97 10.04
CA GLY A 361 1.66 8.01 11.15
C GLY A 361 1.12 6.65 10.74
N ALA A 362 0.03 6.60 9.96
CA ALA A 362 -0.51 5.36 9.40
C ALA A 362 0.48 4.67 8.46
N PHE A 363 1.18 5.43 7.61
CA PHE A 363 2.26 4.94 6.77
C PHE A 363 3.40 4.34 7.60
N LEU A 364 3.83 4.98 8.70
CA LEU A 364 4.88 4.45 9.58
C LEU A 364 4.49 3.10 10.21
N VAL A 365 3.21 2.88 10.50
CA VAL A 365 2.71 1.59 11.00
C VAL A 365 2.67 0.57 9.87
N LEU A 366 2.10 0.92 8.70
CA LEU A 366 1.93 -0.01 7.58
C LEU A 366 3.25 -0.32 6.85
N MET A 367 4.27 0.54 6.93
CA MET A 367 5.60 0.22 6.40
C MET A 367 6.32 -0.85 7.25
N LEU A 368 5.85 -1.09 8.47
CA LEU A 368 6.31 -2.22 9.26
C LEU A 368 5.61 -3.50 8.87
N ASP A 369 4.48 -3.48 8.19
CA ASP A 369 3.82 -4.69 7.73
C ASP A 369 4.72 -5.47 6.75
N SER A 370 4.86 -6.77 6.97
CA SER A 370 5.62 -7.63 6.07
C SER A 370 4.82 -8.04 4.83
N GLU A 371 3.51 -7.80 4.81
CA GLU A 371 2.68 -7.89 3.62
C GLU A 371 2.52 -6.54 2.93
N SER A 372 3.45 -6.26 2.02
CA SER A 372 3.54 -4.99 1.31
C SER A 372 2.27 -4.60 0.53
N ARG A 373 1.43 -5.57 0.17
CA ARG A 373 0.11 -5.33 -0.48
C ARG A 373 -0.82 -4.46 0.37
N HIS A 374 -0.75 -4.52 1.71
CA HIS A 374 -1.63 -3.70 2.56
C HIS A 374 -1.38 -2.19 2.44
N LEU A 375 -0.19 -1.79 1.94
CA LEU A 375 0.13 -0.40 1.64
C LEU A 375 -0.45 0.10 0.30
N ALA A 376 -1.02 -0.78 -0.55
CA ALA A 376 -1.41 -0.44 -1.92
C ALA A 376 -2.33 0.80 -1.99
N SER A 377 -3.32 0.87 -1.09
CA SER A 377 -4.23 2.02 -1.01
C SER A 377 -3.55 3.34 -0.64
N LEU A 378 -2.44 3.34 0.12
CA LEU A 378 -1.70 4.55 0.44
C LEU A 378 -0.72 4.96 -0.66
N LEU A 379 -0.34 4.05 -1.56
CA LEU A 379 0.69 4.29 -2.56
C LEU A 379 0.47 5.59 -3.36
N PRO A 380 -0.74 5.90 -3.90
CA PRO A 380 -0.98 7.16 -4.60
C PRO A 380 -0.73 8.42 -3.76
N VAL A 381 -0.98 8.36 -2.45
CA VAL A 381 -0.70 9.48 -1.53
C VAL A 381 0.80 9.65 -1.33
N LEU A 382 1.55 8.54 -1.23
CA LEU A 382 3.01 8.57 -1.08
C LEU A 382 3.68 9.26 -2.27
N LEU A 383 3.09 9.19 -3.47
CA LEU A 383 3.63 9.85 -4.67
C LEU A 383 3.66 11.37 -4.53
N LEU A 384 2.77 11.98 -3.74
CA LEU A 384 2.71 13.43 -3.58
C LEU A 384 4.00 14.02 -2.99
N PRO A 385 4.44 13.62 -1.78
CA PRO A 385 5.72 14.06 -1.23
C PRO A 385 6.91 13.47 -1.97
N LEU A 386 6.82 12.23 -2.46
CA LEU A 386 7.93 11.64 -3.22
C LEU A 386 8.23 12.45 -4.49
N GLY A 387 7.19 12.90 -5.22
CA GLY A 387 7.36 13.77 -6.38
C GLY A 387 8.02 15.10 -6.04
N THR A 388 7.63 15.74 -4.93
CA THR A 388 8.31 16.96 -4.45
C THR A 388 9.81 16.71 -4.17
N VAL A 389 10.15 15.54 -3.63
CA VAL A 389 11.55 15.17 -3.35
C VAL A 389 12.33 14.92 -4.63
N LEU A 390 11.76 14.15 -5.57
CA LEU A 390 12.42 13.82 -6.82
C LEU A 390 12.61 15.04 -7.74
N ASP A 391 11.65 15.97 -7.78
CA ASP A 391 11.79 17.23 -8.52
C ASP A 391 12.99 18.06 -8.02
N LYS A 392 13.32 17.98 -6.72
CA LYS A 392 14.51 18.65 -6.14
C LYS A 392 15.82 17.96 -6.51
N TRP A 393 15.77 16.68 -6.88
CA TRP A 393 16.98 15.93 -7.23
C TRP A 393 17.46 16.21 -8.66
N ASP A 394 16.64 16.89 -9.48
CA ASP A 394 16.96 17.30 -10.85
C ASP A 394 17.60 16.16 -11.66
N LEU A 395 16.88 15.03 -11.72
CA LEU A 395 17.42 13.79 -12.25
C LEU A 395 17.77 13.89 -13.74
N GLY A 396 19.02 13.58 -14.07
CA GLY A 396 19.50 13.49 -15.43
C GLY A 396 18.87 12.32 -16.20
N LYS A 397 18.88 12.40 -17.54
CA LYS A 397 18.30 11.38 -18.43
C LYS A 397 18.83 9.96 -18.16
N PHE A 398 20.13 9.83 -17.89
CA PHE A 398 20.75 8.55 -17.56
C PHE A 398 20.21 7.99 -16.24
N GLN A 399 20.07 8.84 -15.20
CA GLN A 399 19.57 8.41 -13.90
C GLN A 399 18.13 7.93 -14.00
N VAL A 400 17.28 8.67 -14.73
CA VAL A 400 15.89 8.26 -14.99
C VAL A 400 15.86 6.92 -15.73
N ALA A 401 16.62 6.77 -16.81
CA ALA A 401 16.64 5.52 -17.58
C ALA A 401 17.13 4.34 -16.72
N ALA A 402 18.19 4.52 -15.94
CA ALA A 402 18.73 3.49 -15.06
C ALA A 402 17.72 3.07 -13.97
N LEU A 403 17.05 4.04 -13.32
CA LEU A 403 16.01 3.75 -12.32
C LEU A 403 14.82 3.02 -12.94
N VAL A 404 14.37 3.42 -14.13
CA VAL A 404 13.25 2.76 -14.83
C VAL A 404 13.62 1.33 -15.24
N ILE A 405 14.83 1.10 -15.76
CA ILE A 405 15.32 -0.24 -16.11
C ILE A 405 15.40 -1.12 -14.85
N LEU A 406 15.95 -0.58 -13.78
CA LEU A 406 16.08 -1.30 -12.51
C LEU A 406 14.71 -1.68 -11.93
N GLN A 407 13.75 -0.76 -12.01
CA GLN A 407 12.36 -1.00 -11.63
C GLN A 407 11.72 -2.12 -12.48
N LEU A 408 11.95 -2.10 -13.79
CA LEU A 408 11.43 -3.13 -14.70
C LEU A 408 12.04 -4.51 -14.42
N LEU A 409 13.33 -4.60 -14.13
CA LEU A 409 13.99 -5.85 -13.72
C LEU A 409 13.38 -6.41 -12.42
N LEU A 410 13.09 -5.54 -11.45
CA LEU A 410 12.48 -5.93 -10.17
C LEU A 410 10.97 -6.21 -10.26
N SER A 411 10.35 -6.03 -11.42
CA SER A 411 8.91 -6.27 -11.58
C SER A 411 8.53 -7.73 -11.84
N HIS A 412 9.52 -8.59 -12.13
CA HIS A 412 9.34 -10.02 -12.39
C HIS A 412 8.35 -10.37 -13.52
N PHE A 413 8.05 -9.42 -14.41
CA PHE A 413 7.16 -9.69 -15.55
C PHE A 413 7.63 -10.90 -16.38
N TYR A 414 8.95 -11.12 -16.45
CA TYR A 414 9.61 -12.20 -17.18
C TYR A 414 9.69 -13.53 -16.42
N PHE A 415 9.40 -13.55 -15.12
CA PHE A 415 9.61 -14.72 -14.28
C PHE A 415 8.39 -15.64 -14.32
N PRO A 416 8.51 -16.91 -14.76
CA PRO A 416 7.40 -17.86 -14.69
C PRO A 416 7.20 -18.34 -13.25
N ILE A 417 5.97 -18.30 -12.76
CA ILE A 417 5.60 -18.73 -11.41
C ILE A 417 5.14 -20.19 -11.44
N ASN A 418 4.35 -20.58 -12.43
CA ASN A 418 3.80 -21.91 -12.54
C ASN A 418 4.90 -22.94 -12.84
N THR A 419 4.90 -24.01 -12.04
CA THR A 419 5.72 -25.20 -12.22
C THR A 419 4.86 -26.43 -11.94
N GLU A 420 5.26 -27.60 -12.42
CA GLU A 420 4.49 -28.86 -12.30
C GLU A 420 4.03 -29.15 -10.87
N ASN A 421 4.89 -28.87 -9.88
CA ASN A 421 4.62 -29.15 -8.47
C ASN A 421 3.87 -28.04 -7.72
N LEU A 422 3.58 -26.90 -8.37
CA LEU A 422 3.03 -25.73 -7.68
C LEU A 422 1.66 -26.04 -7.06
N LEU A 423 0.72 -26.58 -7.84
CA LEU A 423 -0.64 -26.84 -7.36
C LEU A 423 -0.66 -27.72 -6.11
N GLY A 424 0.07 -28.85 -6.15
CA GLY A 424 0.17 -29.76 -5.01
C GLY A 424 0.73 -29.07 -3.76
N GLN A 425 1.75 -28.21 -3.90
CA GLN A 425 2.29 -27.46 -2.76
C GLN A 425 1.31 -26.42 -2.22
N LEU A 426 0.56 -25.72 -3.09
CA LEU A 426 -0.47 -24.78 -2.65
C LEU A 426 -1.57 -25.48 -1.83
N GLN A 427 -1.98 -26.67 -2.26
CA GLN A 427 -3.00 -27.48 -1.57
C GLN A 427 -2.54 -27.98 -0.19
N THR A 428 -1.24 -28.17 0.02
CA THR A 428 -0.72 -28.53 1.36
C THR A 428 -0.78 -27.39 2.38
N GLY A 429 -0.97 -26.14 1.93
CA GLY A 429 -0.85 -24.95 2.77
C GLY A 429 0.59 -24.64 3.23
N ASN A 430 1.59 -25.44 2.84
CA ASN A 430 2.98 -25.18 3.14
C ASN A 430 3.61 -24.30 2.06
N PHE A 431 3.53 -22.99 2.27
CA PHE A 431 4.02 -22.00 1.33
C PHE A 431 5.55 -21.88 1.29
N GLU A 432 6.29 -22.49 2.22
CA GLU A 432 7.77 -22.42 2.26
C GLU A 432 8.45 -23.35 1.25
N LEU A 433 7.69 -24.25 0.62
CA LEU A 433 8.21 -25.20 -0.34
C LEU A 433 8.67 -24.52 -1.65
N PRO A 434 9.66 -25.09 -2.37
CA PRO A 434 10.34 -24.38 -3.46
C PRO A 434 9.44 -23.92 -4.62
N ALA A 435 8.40 -24.68 -4.98
CA ALA A 435 7.50 -24.28 -6.07
C ALA A 435 6.57 -23.16 -5.59
N ALA A 436 5.97 -23.29 -4.41
CA ALA A 436 5.13 -22.25 -3.80
C ALA A 436 5.90 -20.93 -3.63
N GLN A 437 7.18 -21.00 -3.26
CA GLN A 437 8.03 -19.82 -3.09
C GLN A 437 8.22 -19.00 -4.37
N ARG A 438 8.00 -19.55 -5.57
CA ARG A 438 8.03 -18.75 -6.81
C ARG A 438 6.97 -17.63 -6.81
N TYR A 439 5.83 -17.88 -6.15
CA TYR A 439 4.80 -16.88 -5.91
C TYR A 439 5.05 -16.14 -4.59
N PHE A 440 5.21 -16.89 -3.50
CA PHE A 440 5.22 -16.35 -2.14
C PHE A 440 6.49 -15.58 -1.75
N MET A 441 7.59 -15.72 -2.49
CA MET A 441 8.80 -14.91 -2.26
C MET A 441 8.56 -13.40 -2.47
N ASN A 442 7.45 -13.01 -3.10
CA ASN A 442 7.10 -11.61 -3.34
C ASN A 442 6.31 -10.99 -2.17
N PHE A 443 5.94 -11.79 -1.17
CA PHE A 443 5.19 -11.35 0.01
C PHE A 443 6.02 -11.63 1.27
N GLY A 444 6.46 -10.59 1.97
CA GLY A 444 7.45 -10.70 3.05
C GLY A 444 7.08 -11.75 4.11
N ALA A 445 5.86 -11.73 4.64
CA ALA A 445 5.39 -12.71 5.65
C ALA A 445 5.57 -14.18 5.21
N TYR A 446 5.40 -14.43 3.91
CA TYR A 446 5.40 -15.76 3.32
C TYR A 446 6.77 -16.18 2.75
N MET A 447 7.80 -15.33 2.83
CA MET A 447 9.14 -15.71 2.40
C MET A 447 9.66 -16.87 3.25
N SER A 448 10.17 -17.91 2.58
CA SER A 448 11.04 -18.90 3.21
C SER A 448 12.37 -18.25 3.60
N LEU A 449 13.15 -18.92 4.45
CA LEU A 449 14.48 -18.42 4.82
C LEU A 449 15.39 -18.21 3.60
N LYS A 450 15.32 -19.10 2.60
CA LYS A 450 16.11 -18.99 1.36
C LYS A 450 15.71 -17.77 0.54
N SER A 451 14.40 -17.58 0.33
CA SER A 451 13.86 -16.42 -0.38
C SER A 451 14.16 -15.11 0.34
N TYR A 452 14.09 -15.11 1.67
CA TYR A 452 14.46 -13.95 2.49
C TYR A 452 15.92 -13.55 2.29
N PHE A 453 16.87 -14.50 2.32
CA PHE A 453 18.29 -14.18 2.07
C PHE A 453 18.54 -13.69 0.65
N LEU A 454 17.89 -14.30 -0.34
CA LEU A 454 17.95 -13.82 -1.73
C LEU A 454 17.50 -12.37 -1.83
N TRP A 455 16.31 -12.05 -1.31
CA TRP A 455 15.75 -10.71 -1.38
C TRP A 455 16.48 -9.69 -0.50
N SER A 456 17.08 -10.13 0.60
CA SER A 456 17.98 -9.30 1.41
C SER A 456 19.23 -8.92 0.63
N ALA A 457 19.86 -9.88 -0.07
CA ALA A 457 21.02 -9.61 -0.92
C ALA A 457 20.66 -8.67 -2.08
N VAL A 458 19.50 -8.89 -2.74
CA VAL A 458 18.98 -7.98 -3.77
C VAL A 458 18.73 -6.58 -3.19
N SER A 459 18.17 -6.47 -1.99
CA SER A 459 17.93 -5.18 -1.32
C SER A 459 19.23 -4.43 -1.05
N VAL A 460 20.27 -5.11 -0.55
CA VAL A 460 21.59 -4.50 -0.33
C VAL A 460 22.22 -4.05 -1.66
N ALA A 461 22.21 -4.90 -2.69
CA ALA A 461 22.70 -4.55 -4.01
C ALA A 461 21.94 -3.35 -4.58
N LEU A 462 20.62 -3.31 -4.41
CA LEU A 462 19.77 -2.23 -4.87
C LEU A 462 20.10 -0.90 -4.19
N ILE A 463 20.38 -0.90 -2.88
CA ILE A 463 20.85 0.30 -2.17
C ILE A 463 22.15 0.80 -2.80
N ILE A 464 23.13 -0.09 -3.00
CA ILE A 464 24.45 0.28 -3.55
C ILE A 464 24.32 0.85 -4.96
N VAL A 465 23.61 0.15 -5.85
CA VAL A 465 23.39 0.57 -7.23
C VAL A 465 22.63 1.90 -7.28
N SER A 466 21.58 2.05 -6.48
CA SER A 466 20.79 3.28 -6.46
C SER A 466 21.58 4.48 -5.91
N CYS A 467 22.46 4.27 -4.91
CA CYS A 467 23.40 5.30 -4.46
C CYS A 467 24.34 5.74 -5.59
N GLY A 468 24.89 4.78 -6.35
CA GLY A 468 25.75 5.06 -7.51
C GLY A 468 25.03 5.84 -8.61
N ILE A 469 23.80 5.44 -8.96
CA ILE A 469 22.96 6.13 -9.95
C ILE A 469 22.66 7.57 -9.50
N LEU A 470 22.22 7.74 -8.25
CA LEU A 470 21.83 9.05 -7.72
C LEU A 470 23.03 9.94 -7.39
N LYS A 471 24.26 9.41 -7.46
CA LYS A 471 25.51 10.07 -7.04
C LYS A 471 25.42 10.65 -5.62
N LYS A 472 24.59 10.04 -4.77
CA LYS A 472 24.46 10.44 -3.37
C LYS A 472 25.46 9.66 -2.54
N PRO A 473 26.38 10.32 -1.81
CA PRO A 473 27.17 9.61 -0.81
C PRO A 473 26.23 9.11 0.30
N PHE A 474 26.48 7.90 0.81
CA PHE A 474 25.70 7.24 1.86
C PHE A 474 25.49 8.11 3.12
N PHE A 475 26.38 9.08 3.35
CA PHE A 475 26.35 10.04 4.44
C PHE A 475 26.88 11.39 3.93
N THR A 476 26.05 12.19 3.25
CA THR A 476 26.39 13.61 3.11
C THR A 476 26.32 14.23 4.51
N LYS A 477 27.44 14.77 5.00
CA LYS A 477 27.45 15.66 6.17
C LYS A 477 26.44 16.77 5.93
N ASP A 478 25.55 16.96 6.91
CA ASP A 478 24.57 18.05 6.94
C ASP A 478 25.28 19.39 6.76
N ASN A 479 25.36 19.89 5.53
CA ASN A 479 25.63 21.30 5.30
C ASN A 479 24.31 22.02 5.60
N SER A 480 24.19 22.52 6.82
CA SER A 480 23.10 23.35 7.36
C SER A 480 22.91 24.70 6.64
N GLY A 481 23.41 24.86 5.42
CA GLY A 481 23.23 26.03 4.57
C GLY A 481 21.93 25.95 3.74
N LEU A 482 20.77 25.99 4.39
CA LEU A 482 19.49 26.29 3.73
C LEU A 482 18.75 27.40 4.47
N ALA A 483 19.43 28.53 4.64
CA ALA A 483 18.78 29.83 4.70
C ALA A 483 18.60 30.33 3.26
N GLY A 484 17.36 30.56 2.80
CA GLY A 484 17.15 31.46 1.65
C GLY A 484 16.23 31.05 0.50
N ARG A 485 15.39 30.01 0.58
CA ARG A 485 14.24 29.90 -0.35
C ARG A 485 12.91 29.76 0.40
N LYS A 486 12.38 30.90 0.84
CA LYS A 486 10.95 31.10 1.07
C LYS A 486 10.24 31.28 -0.29
N GLU A 487 10.36 30.33 -1.21
CA GLU A 487 9.42 30.26 -2.33
C GLU A 487 8.25 29.40 -1.87
N GLY A 488 7.07 30.02 -1.79
CA GLY A 488 5.85 29.33 -1.35
C GLY A 488 5.66 28.04 -2.13
N THR A 489 5.57 26.92 -1.41
CA THR A 489 5.28 25.62 -1.98
C THR A 489 4.06 25.74 -2.92
N PRO A 490 4.09 25.12 -4.13
CA PRO A 490 3.04 25.26 -5.14
C PRO A 490 1.62 25.07 -4.60
N TRP A 491 1.50 24.20 -3.59
CA TRP A 491 0.31 23.90 -2.81
C TRP A 491 -0.39 25.11 -2.18
N ARG A 492 0.36 26.07 -1.62
CA ARG A 492 -0.23 27.27 -1.00
C ARG A 492 -0.83 28.24 -2.02
N LYS A 493 -0.49 28.12 -3.30
CA LYS A 493 -1.12 28.91 -4.38
C LYS A 493 -2.41 28.27 -4.89
N ILE A 494 -2.57 26.95 -4.77
CA ILE A 494 -3.80 26.25 -5.18
C ILE A 494 -4.95 26.51 -4.20
N SER A 495 -4.67 26.62 -2.89
CA SER A 495 -5.72 26.91 -1.89
C SER A 495 -6.14 28.39 -1.79
N ARG A 496 -5.49 29.30 -2.54
CA ARG A 496 -5.81 30.75 -2.53
C ARG A 496 -6.47 31.24 -3.82
N ARG A 497 -6.71 30.37 -4.79
CA ARG A 497 -7.52 30.66 -5.98
C ARG A 497 -8.82 29.85 -5.89
N ASN A 498 -9.70 30.27 -5.00
CA ASN A 498 -11.15 30.12 -5.05
C ASN A 498 -11.74 30.87 -3.86
#